data_AF-A0A849DBC6-F1
#
_entry.id   AF-A0A849DBC6-F1
#
_cell.length_a   1.000
_cell.length_b   1.000
_cell.length_c   1.000
_cell.angle_alpha   90.00
_cell.angle_beta   90.00
_cell.angle_gamma   90.00
#
_symmetry.space_group_name_H-M   'P 1'
#
loop_
_entity.id
_entity.type
_entity.pdbx_description
1 polymer ?
#
loop_
_entity_poly.entity_id
_entity_poly.type
_entity_poly.pdbx_seq_one_letter_code
_entity_poly.pdbx_strand_id
1 'polypeptide(L)'
;MPETNPFKHLHKDNSKEEKSESVLQSRILAKRVTLVIFVLFLLLFPHYAPWEPSYRQNDSLTQQIFTLYFFVANQTLGIVHESGHGVCYIFPCPEFLTMANGTIFQLLFPGLIGYYYYRKGNLFAALIALFFVGFSLQYTAWYLSTAHEGLILPAHKSFLGVDAIHDFNYMLSA
;
A
#
# COMPACT_ATOMS: atom_id res chain seq x y z
N MET A 1 49.23 -34.45 -25.93
CA MET A 1 48.10 -34.68 -25.02
C MET A 1 46.91 -35.07 -25.88
N PRO A 2 46.21 -36.19 -25.62
CA PRO A 2 45.14 -36.65 -26.52
C PRO A 2 43.87 -35.81 -26.35
N GLU A 3 43.25 -35.43 -27.47
CA GLU A 3 42.19 -34.43 -27.63
C GLU A 3 40.75 -34.92 -27.36
N THR A 4 40.54 -36.12 -26.83
CA THR A 4 39.18 -36.69 -26.75
C THR A 4 38.76 -36.86 -25.30
N ASN A 5 38.01 -35.88 -24.78
CA ASN A 5 37.31 -36.01 -23.49
C ASN A 5 36.09 -36.95 -23.67
N PRO A 6 36.14 -38.18 -23.13
CA PRO A 6 35.12 -39.21 -23.38
C PRO A 6 33.78 -38.89 -22.71
N PHE A 7 33.70 -37.86 -21.87
CA PHE A 7 32.50 -37.50 -21.11
C PHE A 7 31.64 -36.40 -21.77
N LYS A 8 31.97 -35.96 -23.00
CA LYS A 8 31.20 -34.90 -23.70
C LYS A 8 29.72 -35.27 -23.93
N HIS A 9 29.39 -36.55 -23.97
CA HIS A 9 28.02 -37.05 -24.16
C HIS A 9 27.18 -37.08 -22.86
N LEU A 10 27.81 -36.97 -21.69
CA LEU A 10 27.14 -36.96 -20.38
C LEU A 10 26.71 -35.55 -19.93
N HIS A 11 27.36 -34.53 -20.48
CA HIS A 11 26.88 -33.16 -20.41
C HIS A 11 26.15 -32.85 -21.71
N LYS A 12 24.82 -33.02 -21.70
CA LYS A 12 23.97 -32.41 -22.72
C LYS A 12 24.17 -30.90 -22.57
N ASP A 13 25.01 -30.33 -23.43
CA ASP A 13 25.07 -28.88 -23.68
C ASP A 13 23.71 -28.49 -24.28
N ASN A 14 22.65 -28.51 -23.45
CA ASN A 14 21.45 -27.74 -23.72
C ASN A 14 21.96 -26.31 -23.77
N SER A 15 22.03 -25.80 -25.00
CA SER A 15 22.71 -24.58 -25.37
C SER A 15 22.38 -23.47 -24.38
N LYS A 16 23.41 -22.74 -23.93
CA LYS A 16 23.23 -21.56 -23.07
C LYS A 16 22.22 -20.57 -23.67
N GLU A 17 22.03 -20.61 -24.99
CA GLU A 17 21.05 -19.85 -25.77
C GLU A 17 19.60 -20.30 -25.51
N GLU A 18 19.26 -21.58 -25.61
CA GLU A 18 17.90 -22.08 -25.30
C GLU A 18 17.48 -21.79 -23.85
N LYS A 19 18.44 -21.88 -22.91
CA LYS A 19 18.19 -21.57 -21.50
C LYS A 19 18.04 -20.06 -21.26
N SER A 20 18.72 -19.22 -22.05
CA SER A 20 18.60 -17.76 -21.97
C SER A 20 17.27 -17.28 -22.57
N GLU A 21 16.85 -17.82 -23.70
CA GLU A 21 15.57 -17.52 -24.34
C GLU A 21 14.38 -17.96 -23.47
N SER A 22 14.40 -19.17 -22.90
CA SER A 22 13.29 -19.62 -22.04
C SER A 22 13.16 -18.78 -20.76
N VAL A 23 14.28 -18.33 -20.18
CA VAL A 23 14.29 -17.42 -19.02
C VAL A 23 13.80 -16.04 -19.40
N LEU A 24 14.19 -15.51 -20.57
CA LEU A 24 13.72 -14.22 -21.06
C LEU A 24 12.20 -14.26 -21.32
N GLN A 25 11.72 -15.32 -21.97
CA GLN A 25 10.30 -15.51 -22.27
C GLN A 25 9.46 -15.67 -21.00
N SER A 26 9.97 -16.42 -20.01
CA SER A 26 9.35 -16.52 -18.68
C SER A 26 9.26 -15.15 -17.98
N ARG A 27 10.33 -14.34 -18.02
CA ARG A 27 10.33 -12.97 -17.46
C ARG A 27 9.31 -12.06 -18.14
N ILE A 28 9.20 -12.13 -19.47
CA ILE A 28 8.24 -11.33 -20.24
C ILE A 28 6.81 -11.75 -19.89
N LEU A 29 6.55 -13.06 -19.81
CA LEU A 29 5.25 -13.58 -19.43
C LEU A 29 4.86 -13.14 -18.01
N ALA A 30 5.78 -13.27 -17.04
CA ALA A 30 5.55 -12.85 -15.66
C ALA A 30 5.19 -11.36 -15.58
N LYS A 31 5.93 -10.48 -16.28
CA LYS A 31 5.60 -9.04 -16.33
C LYS A 31 4.20 -8.78 -16.88
N ARG A 32 3.81 -9.46 -17.95
CA ARG A 32 2.47 -9.30 -18.56
C ARG A 32 1.37 -9.79 -17.61
N VAL A 33 1.56 -10.95 -16.99
CA VAL A 33 0.59 -11.50 -16.03
C VAL A 33 0.47 -10.58 -14.81
N THR A 34 1.57 -10.11 -14.24
CA THR A 34 1.55 -9.13 -13.14
C THR A 34 0.83 -7.85 -13.53
N LEU A 35 1.07 -7.32 -14.73
CA LEU A 35 0.38 -6.12 -15.22
C LEU A 35 -1.13 -6.36 -15.32
N VAL A 36 -1.57 -7.48 -15.90
CA VAL A 36 -3.00 -7.82 -16.02
C VAL A 36 -3.65 -7.95 -14.65
N ILE A 37 -3.01 -8.67 -13.72
CA ILE A 37 -3.49 -8.81 -12.34
C ILE A 37 -3.61 -7.43 -11.67
N PHE A 38 -2.60 -6.57 -11.84
CA PHE A 38 -2.59 -5.24 -11.26
C PHE A 38 -3.69 -4.34 -11.84
N VAL A 39 -3.91 -4.37 -13.16
CA VAL A 39 -4.99 -3.61 -13.80
C VAL A 39 -6.35 -4.10 -13.32
N LEU A 40 -6.57 -5.42 -13.25
CA LEU A 40 -7.80 -5.98 -12.71
C LEU A 40 -8.01 -5.57 -11.26
N PHE A 41 -6.94 -5.62 -10.44
CA PHE A 41 -6.98 -5.13 -9.07
C PHE A 41 -7.42 -3.67 -9.00
N LEU A 42 -6.83 -2.77 -9.80
CA LEU A 42 -7.18 -1.34 -9.81
C LEU A 42 -8.64 -1.08 -10.24
N LEU A 43 -9.16 -1.85 -11.20
CA LEU A 43 -10.55 -1.71 -11.64
C LEU A 43 -11.54 -2.20 -10.58
N LEU A 44 -11.20 -3.26 -9.86
CA LEU A 44 -12.05 -3.82 -8.81
C LEU A 44 -11.94 -3.06 -7.49
N PHE A 45 -10.78 -2.47 -7.21
CA PHE A 45 -10.46 -1.75 -5.99
C PHE A 45 -11.55 -0.79 -5.48
N PRO A 46 -12.09 0.15 -6.28
CA PRO A 46 -13.14 1.06 -5.79
C PRO A 46 -14.45 0.34 -5.44
N HIS A 47 -14.80 -0.74 -6.14
CA HIS A 47 -16.04 -1.48 -5.91
C HIS A 47 -16.05 -2.27 -4.59
N TYR A 48 -14.87 -2.65 -4.11
CA TYR A 48 -14.72 -3.39 -2.86
C TYR A 48 -14.27 -2.52 -1.69
N ALA A 49 -14.15 -1.21 -1.88
CA ALA A 49 -13.83 -0.28 -0.82
C ALA A 49 -14.91 -0.31 0.27
N PRO A 50 -14.56 -0.49 1.56
CA PRO A 50 -15.54 -0.59 2.66
C PRO A 50 -16.43 0.64 2.82
N TRP A 51 -15.96 1.79 2.35
CA TRP A 51 -16.65 3.08 2.41
C TRP A 51 -17.46 3.41 1.16
N GLU A 52 -17.52 2.52 0.17
CA GLU A 52 -18.35 2.71 -1.02
C GLU A 52 -19.85 2.63 -0.65
N PRO A 53 -20.72 3.55 -1.11
CA PRO A 53 -22.14 3.52 -0.74
C PRO A 53 -22.88 2.24 -1.11
N SER A 54 -22.43 1.57 -2.19
CA SER A 54 -22.98 0.29 -2.64
C SER A 54 -22.33 -0.93 -1.98
N TYR A 55 -21.42 -0.74 -1.02
CA TYR A 55 -20.74 -1.84 -0.34
C TYR A 55 -21.76 -2.74 0.37
N ARG A 56 -21.74 -4.03 0.02
CA ARG A 56 -22.50 -5.06 0.71
C ARG A 56 -21.56 -6.16 1.12
N GLN A 57 -21.64 -6.56 2.39
CA GLN A 57 -20.85 -7.68 2.89
C GLN A 57 -21.36 -8.99 2.26
N ASN A 58 -20.48 -9.71 1.59
CA ASN A 58 -20.73 -11.04 1.04
C ASN A 58 -19.50 -11.92 1.31
N ASP A 59 -19.72 -13.22 1.45
CA ASP A 59 -18.70 -14.22 1.77
C ASP A 59 -17.89 -14.68 0.54
N SER A 60 -17.91 -13.88 -0.54
CA SER A 60 -17.13 -14.18 -1.73
C SER A 60 -15.62 -14.08 -1.46
N LEU A 61 -14.84 -15.00 -2.03
CA LEU A 61 -13.39 -15.02 -1.87
C LEU A 61 -12.73 -13.71 -2.33
N THR A 62 -13.22 -13.11 -3.43
CA THR A 62 -12.74 -11.82 -3.91
C THR A 62 -12.93 -10.72 -2.86
N GLN A 63 -14.11 -10.67 -2.23
CA GLN A 63 -14.38 -9.69 -1.18
C GLN A 63 -13.50 -9.93 0.05
N GLN A 64 -13.30 -11.17 0.47
CA GLN A 64 -12.40 -11.47 1.59
C GLN A 64 -10.97 -11.00 1.32
N ILE A 65 -10.46 -11.19 0.09
CA ILE A 65 -9.14 -10.70 -0.31
C ILE A 65 -9.08 -9.17 -0.22
N PHE A 66 -10.06 -8.46 -0.76
CA PHE A 66 -10.09 -7.00 -0.69
C PHE A 66 -10.24 -6.50 0.76
N THR A 67 -11.11 -7.10 1.56
CA THR A 67 -11.25 -6.78 2.99
C THR A 67 -9.93 -6.95 3.73
N LEU A 68 -9.22 -8.05 3.49
CA LEU A 68 -7.90 -8.28 4.07
C LEU A 68 -6.89 -7.23 3.60
N TYR A 69 -6.90 -6.90 2.30
CA TYR A 69 -6.03 -5.85 1.75
C TYR A 69 -6.29 -4.49 2.40
N PHE A 70 -7.55 -4.05 2.48
CA PHE A 70 -7.92 -2.78 3.12
C PHE A 70 -7.55 -2.78 4.59
N PHE A 71 -7.81 -3.87 5.31
CA PHE A 71 -7.44 -4.00 6.71
C PHE A 71 -5.93 -3.84 6.90
N VAL A 72 -5.11 -4.63 6.20
CA VAL A 72 -3.65 -4.59 6.34
C VAL A 72 -3.09 -3.22 5.94
N ALA A 73 -3.55 -2.67 4.82
CA ALA A 73 -3.07 -1.38 4.32
C ALA A 73 -3.44 -0.23 5.28
N ASN A 74 -4.69 -0.15 5.73
CA ASN A 74 -5.14 0.90 6.64
C ASN A 74 -4.50 0.77 8.02
N GLN A 75 -4.30 -0.45 8.54
CA GLN A 75 -3.60 -0.66 9.81
C GLN A 75 -2.13 -0.23 9.72
N THR A 76 -1.45 -0.55 8.61
CA THR A 76 -0.06 -0.13 8.38
C THR A 76 0.06 1.40 8.34
N LEU A 77 -0.85 2.07 7.62
CA LEU A 77 -0.89 3.52 7.55
C LEU A 77 -1.33 4.16 8.87
N GLY A 78 -2.22 3.51 9.62
CA GLY A 78 -2.66 3.91 10.95
C GLY A 78 -1.51 3.96 11.96
N ILE A 79 -0.63 2.96 11.95
CA ILE A 79 0.57 2.99 12.80
C ILE A 79 1.44 4.21 12.49
N VAL A 80 1.61 4.52 11.19
CA VAL A 80 2.35 5.72 10.76
C VAL A 80 1.63 6.99 11.21
N HIS A 81 0.30 7.02 11.14
CA HIS A 81 -0.53 8.11 11.60
C HIS A 81 -0.33 8.38 13.10
N GLU A 82 -0.50 7.36 13.96
CA GLU A 82 -0.29 7.49 15.40
C GLU A 82 1.15 7.92 15.75
N SER A 83 2.14 7.44 14.97
CA SER A 83 3.53 7.86 15.14
C SER A 83 3.72 9.36 14.84
N GLY A 84 2.92 9.94 13.93
CA GLY A 84 2.91 11.36 13.62
C GLY A 84 2.48 12.21 14.81
N HIS A 85 1.42 11.82 15.52
CA HIS A 85 1.05 12.44 16.80
C HIS A 85 2.18 12.30 17.83
N GLY A 86 2.82 11.12 17.87
CA GLY A 86 3.95 10.80 18.75
C GLY A 86 5.12 11.77 18.67
N VAL A 87 5.40 12.32 17.48
CA VAL A 87 6.45 13.34 17.30
C VAL A 87 6.18 14.58 18.16
N CYS A 88 4.93 15.00 18.27
CA CYS A 88 4.54 16.15 19.07
C CYS A 88 4.45 15.88 20.57
N TYR A 89 4.49 14.61 20.99
CA TYR A 89 4.68 14.24 22.39
C TYR A 89 6.15 14.32 22.80
N ILE A 90 7.08 14.13 21.86
CA ILE A 90 8.53 14.28 22.10
C ILE A 90 8.94 15.76 22.00
N PHE A 91 8.40 16.46 21.00
CA PHE A 91 8.64 17.90 20.79
C PHE A 91 7.32 18.64 21.03
N PRO A 92 7.19 19.46 22.08
CA PRO A 92 5.92 20.09 22.41
C PRO A 92 5.43 20.97 21.24
N CYS A 93 4.40 20.50 20.55
CA CYS A 93 3.72 21.21 19.48
C CYS A 93 2.40 21.83 19.98
N PRO A 94 1.89 22.89 19.32
CA PRO A 94 0.50 23.29 19.44
C PRO A 94 -0.47 22.13 19.16
N GLU A 95 -1.59 22.07 19.88
CA GLU A 95 -2.57 20.96 19.77
C GLU A 95 -3.07 20.76 18.33
N PHE A 96 -3.33 21.84 17.61
CA PHE A 96 -3.71 21.77 16.19
C PHE A 96 -2.67 21.03 15.34
N LEU A 97 -1.38 21.31 15.54
CA LEU A 97 -0.29 20.64 14.82
C LEU A 97 -0.14 19.18 15.25
N THR A 98 -0.36 18.89 16.53
CA THR A 98 -0.40 17.50 17.02
C THR A 98 -1.46 16.70 16.27
N MET A 99 -2.69 17.22 16.15
CA MET A 99 -3.77 16.51 15.44
C MET A 99 -3.52 16.43 13.93
N ALA A 100 -3.04 17.50 13.29
CA ALA A 100 -2.72 17.48 11.86
C ALA A 100 -1.59 16.50 11.52
N ASN A 101 -0.62 16.32 12.43
CA ASN A 101 0.58 15.54 12.17
C ASN A 101 0.32 14.06 11.89
N GLY A 102 -0.73 13.47 12.45
CA GLY A 102 -1.06 12.07 12.16
C GLY A 102 -1.32 11.86 10.67
N THR A 103 -2.25 12.63 10.11
CA THR A 103 -2.55 12.60 8.68
C THR A 103 -1.36 13.03 7.81
N ILE A 104 -0.60 14.05 8.23
CA ILE A 104 0.60 14.50 7.48
C ILE A 104 1.61 13.36 7.34
N PHE A 105 1.92 12.64 8.43
CA PHE A 105 2.87 11.52 8.38
C PHE A 105 2.34 10.36 7.55
N GLN A 106 1.05 10.06 7.67
CA GLN A 106 0.35 9.04 6.88
C GLN A 106 0.47 9.26 5.37
N LEU A 107 0.52 10.52 4.92
CA LEU A 107 0.69 10.89 3.51
C LEU A 107 2.17 11.01 3.11
N LEU A 108 2.99 11.63 3.95
CA LEU A 108 4.40 11.87 3.67
C LEU A 108 5.19 10.57 3.63
N PHE A 109 4.89 9.59 4.47
CA PHE A 109 5.66 8.35 4.53
C PHE A 109 5.74 7.62 3.17
N PRO A 110 4.62 7.22 2.53
CA PRO A 110 4.68 6.65 1.19
C PRO A 110 5.20 7.65 0.15
N GLY A 111 4.89 8.95 0.28
CA GLY A 111 5.39 9.98 -0.63
C GLY A 111 6.91 10.12 -0.66
N LEU A 112 7.55 10.09 0.51
CA LEU A 112 9.01 10.16 0.67
C LEU A 112 9.70 8.90 0.14
N ILE A 113 9.11 7.72 0.34
CA ILE A 113 9.57 6.48 -0.27
C ILE A 113 9.51 6.59 -1.81
N GLY A 114 8.41 7.11 -2.35
CA GLY A 114 8.24 7.34 -3.78
C GLY A 114 9.29 8.31 -4.34
N TYR A 115 9.50 9.44 -3.67
CA TYR A 115 10.52 10.41 -4.02
C TYR A 115 11.93 9.81 -4.00
N TYR A 116 12.25 9.02 -2.97
CA TYR A 116 13.52 8.31 -2.86
C TYR A 116 13.78 7.39 -4.07
N TYR A 117 12.80 6.56 -4.44
CA TYR A 117 12.96 5.65 -5.59
C TYR A 117 12.95 6.37 -6.93
N TYR A 118 12.20 7.47 -7.06
CA TYR A 118 12.25 8.34 -8.23
C TYR A 118 13.66 8.88 -8.45
N ARG A 119 14.31 9.40 -7.39
CA ARG A 119 15.70 9.88 -7.42
C ARG A 119 16.71 8.79 -7.78
N LYS A 120 16.41 7.52 -7.48
CA LYS A 120 17.23 6.35 -7.84
C LYS A 120 16.97 5.83 -9.26
N GLY A 121 16.04 6.44 -10.01
CA GLY A 121 15.68 6.01 -11.36
C GLY A 121 14.79 4.76 -11.40
N ASN A 122 14.29 4.28 -10.26
CA ASN A 122 13.34 3.15 -10.20
C ASN A 122 11.90 3.68 -10.27
N LEU A 123 11.45 3.96 -11.50
CA LEU A 123 10.12 4.49 -11.75
C LEU A 123 9.01 3.56 -11.25
N PHE A 124 9.19 2.24 -11.38
CA PHE A 124 8.18 1.27 -10.97
C PHE A 124 7.92 1.34 -9.45
N ALA A 125 8.96 1.33 -8.64
CA ALA A 125 8.83 1.48 -7.19
C ALA A 125 8.24 2.84 -6.80
N ALA A 126 8.62 3.91 -7.51
CA ALA A 126 8.05 5.24 -7.29
C ALA A 126 6.53 5.28 -7.56
N LEU A 127 6.06 4.61 -8.61
CA LEU A 127 4.63 4.53 -8.93
C LEU A 127 3.84 3.69 -7.92
N ILE A 128 4.42 2.60 -7.40
CA ILE A 128 3.79 1.83 -6.31
C ILE A 128 3.63 2.71 -5.06
N ALA A 129 4.68 3.45 -4.70
CA ALA A 129 4.61 4.35 -3.56
C ALA A 129 3.56 5.46 -3.76
N LEU A 130 3.49 6.03 -4.98
CA LEU A 130 2.45 6.99 -5.35
C LEU A 130 1.04 6.39 -5.26
N PHE A 131 0.87 5.13 -5.64
CA PHE A 131 -0.40 4.43 -5.46
C PHE A 131 -0.81 4.36 -3.98
N PHE A 132 0.12 4.07 -3.06
CA PHE A 132 -0.16 4.10 -1.62
C PHE A 132 -0.44 5.51 -1.07
N VAL A 133 0.14 6.57 -1.66
CA VAL A 133 -0.27 7.95 -1.36
C VAL A 133 -1.74 8.16 -1.75
N GLY A 134 -2.15 7.75 -2.95
CA GLY A 134 -3.53 7.83 -3.40
C GLY A 134 -4.50 7.03 -2.53
N PHE A 135 -4.12 5.80 -2.17
CA PHE A 135 -4.86 4.96 -1.22
C PHE A 135 -5.06 5.66 0.12
N SER A 136 -3.98 6.24 0.66
CA SER A 136 -4.00 6.99 1.93
C SER A 136 -4.91 8.21 1.84
N LEU A 137 -4.85 8.97 0.75
CA LEU A 137 -5.74 10.12 0.51
C LEU A 137 -7.22 9.72 0.46
N GLN A 138 -7.56 8.60 -0.19
CA GLN A 138 -8.95 8.13 -0.25
C GLN A 138 -9.47 7.76 1.14
N TYR A 139 -8.67 7.05 1.94
CA TYR A 139 -9.03 6.71 3.31
C TYR A 139 -9.17 7.97 4.17
N THR A 140 -8.23 8.91 4.07
CA THR A 140 -8.28 10.21 4.77
C THR A 140 -9.53 11.00 4.37
N ALA A 141 -9.95 10.99 3.11
CA ALA A 141 -11.17 11.68 2.68
C ALA A 141 -12.43 11.07 3.33
N TRP A 142 -12.50 9.74 3.41
CA TRP A 142 -13.56 9.06 4.15
C TRP A 142 -13.52 9.38 5.65
N TYR A 143 -12.34 9.30 6.27
CA TYR A 143 -12.16 9.61 7.69
C TYR A 143 -12.50 11.08 8.03
N LEU A 144 -12.13 12.02 7.15
CA LEU A 144 -12.55 13.42 7.26
C LEU A 144 -14.08 13.57 7.15
N SER A 145 -14.73 12.78 6.29
CA SER A 145 -16.19 12.85 6.13
C SER A 145 -16.96 12.47 7.40
N THR A 146 -16.37 11.66 8.29
CA THR A 146 -16.97 11.28 9.58
C THR A 146 -16.74 12.30 10.70
N ALA A 147 -16.04 13.41 10.45
CA ALA A 147 -15.74 14.42 11.46
C ALA A 147 -17.00 15.03 12.12
N HIS A 148 -18.14 15.03 11.43
CA HIS A 148 -19.41 15.54 11.97
C HIS A 148 -20.07 14.60 12.99
N GLU A 149 -19.61 13.36 13.12
CA GLU A 149 -20.21 12.35 14.00
C GLU A 149 -19.90 12.57 15.50
N GLY A 150 -18.92 13.43 15.80
CA GLY A 150 -18.56 13.82 17.17
C GLY A 150 -17.07 13.70 17.45
N LEU A 151 -16.69 14.10 18.68
CA LEU A 151 -15.28 14.13 19.11
C LEU A 151 -14.71 12.73 19.37
N ILE A 152 -15.54 11.78 19.79
CA ILE A 152 -15.10 10.43 20.12
C ILE A 152 -15.27 9.56 18.87
N LEU A 153 -14.15 9.10 18.33
CA LEU A 153 -14.11 8.10 17.28
C LEU A 153 -14.22 6.71 17.94
N PRO A 154 -15.29 5.95 17.70
CA PRO A 154 -15.48 4.66 18.34
C PRO A 154 -14.39 3.67 17.89
N ALA A 155 -14.04 2.74 18.78
CA ALA A 155 -12.99 1.73 18.60
C ALA A 155 -12.99 1.02 17.24
N HIS A 156 -14.16 0.73 16.66
CA HIS A 156 -14.28 0.06 15.37
C HIS A 156 -13.88 0.93 14.16
N LYS A 157 -13.80 2.25 14.34
CA LYS A 157 -13.32 3.23 13.36
C LYS A 157 -11.92 3.76 13.70
N SER A 158 -11.44 3.50 14.91
CA SER A 158 -10.11 3.87 15.38
C SER A 158 -9.04 2.91 14.88
N PHE A 159 -7.86 3.45 14.58
CA PHE A 159 -6.71 2.66 14.13
C PHE A 159 -6.23 1.67 15.19
N LEU A 160 -6.29 2.04 16.47
CA LEU A 160 -5.80 1.24 17.60
C LEU A 160 -6.85 0.27 18.16
N GLY A 161 -8.07 0.24 17.62
CA GLY A 161 -9.15 -0.60 18.15
C GLY A 161 -9.63 -0.18 19.54
N VAL A 162 -9.33 1.05 19.94
CA VAL A 162 -9.80 1.71 21.18
C VAL A 162 -10.40 3.06 20.82
N ASP A 163 -11.33 3.56 21.64
CA ASP A 163 -11.90 4.88 21.42
C ASP A 163 -10.79 5.94 21.38
N ALA A 164 -10.87 6.84 20.41
CA ALA A 164 -9.86 7.87 20.16
C ALA A 164 -10.50 9.24 19.96
N ILE A 165 -9.71 10.30 20.08
CA ILE A 165 -10.15 11.64 19.67
C ILE A 165 -10.16 11.67 18.14
N HIS A 166 -11.22 12.21 17.56
CA HIS A 166 -11.31 12.38 16.12
C HIS A 166 -10.56 13.64 15.68
N ASP A 167 -9.40 13.47 15.04
CA ASP A 167 -8.51 14.57 14.64
C ASP A 167 -9.22 15.69 13.87
N PHE A 168 -9.97 15.31 12.83
CA PHE A 168 -10.67 16.26 11.99
C PHE A 168 -11.85 16.92 12.69
N ASN A 169 -12.55 16.22 13.60
CA ASN A 169 -13.56 16.87 14.43
C ASN A 169 -12.90 17.96 15.28
N TYR A 170 -11.78 17.63 15.95
CA TYR A 170 -11.03 18.57 16.77
C TYR A 170 -10.56 19.79 15.94
N MET A 171 -9.92 19.55 14.78
CA MET A 171 -9.39 20.64 13.95
C MET A 171 -10.47 21.53 13.32
N LEU A 172 -11.65 20.99 13.02
CA LEU A 172 -12.73 21.72 12.32
C LEU A 172 -13.78 22.31 13.24
N SER A 173 -13.85 21.87 14.50
CA SER A 173 -14.80 22.37 15.51
C SER A 173 -14.18 23.41 16.45
N ALA A 174 -12.87 23.63 16.35
CA ALA A 174 -12.12 24.62 17.13
C ALA A 174 -12.41 26.06 16.69
#